data_AF-A0A8T1ZRS9-F1
#
_entry.id   AF-A0A8T1ZRS9-F1
#
_cell.length_a   1.000
_cell.length_b   1.000
_cell.length_c   1.000
_cell.angle_alpha   90.00
_cell.angle_beta   90.00
_cell.angle_gamma   90.00
#
_symmetry.space_group_name_H-M   'P 1'
#
loop_
_entity.id
_entity.type
_entity.pdbx_description
1 polymer ?
#
loop_
_entity_poly.entity_id
_entity_poly.type
_entity_poly.pdbx_seq_one_letter_code
_entity_poly.pdbx_strand_id
1 'polypeptide(L)'
;MYYTNEITSVWWDVNSSPVPDGYDAGLVGPCIKKMLVDLGHIGPVTITATGDFRGTPEHVLRALSSSGIIIKNVGNGPKDLFHYFLSWTRDNPAPATVMIIAHYQDLAYMDRSLQSLNKEGYTFVKVYAHPIATCTVSGPLGLYWGKVLSGSVDNKPETRRQFLLDKCSETSETKDESACFFCLLCYFSGKSVESFTAHLSSEEHAQEELDNVSVGLPKGMKIIRGRAVWVKEQPKTLADSQKAKNRLKKLKRKRKLKMTSTKKKFKFFSFIW
;
A
#
# COMPACT_ATOMS: atom_id res chain seq x y z
N MET A 1 11.52 -28.89 15.65
CA MET A 1 11.30 -27.43 15.66
C MET A 1 9.84 -27.21 15.35
N TYR A 2 9.09 -26.53 16.21
CA TYR A 2 7.70 -26.20 15.94
C TYR A 2 7.68 -25.06 14.92
N TYR A 3 7.21 -25.31 13.70
CA TYR A 3 6.93 -24.26 12.73
C TYR A 3 5.78 -23.42 13.29
N THR A 4 6.05 -22.16 13.62
CA THR A 4 4.97 -21.21 13.90
C THR A 4 4.34 -20.86 12.56
N ASN A 5 3.09 -21.27 12.34
CA ASN A 5 2.27 -20.86 11.19
C ASN A 5 1.81 -19.39 11.33
N GLU A 6 2.67 -18.53 11.88
CA GLU A 6 2.36 -17.12 12.10
C GLU A 6 2.41 -16.39 10.76
N ILE A 7 1.27 -15.87 10.32
CA ILE A 7 1.16 -15.11 9.09
C ILE A 7 1.91 -13.78 9.22
N THR A 8 2.60 -13.40 8.15
CA THR A 8 3.32 -12.14 8.05
C THR A 8 2.76 -11.28 6.92
N SER A 9 2.42 -10.04 7.23
CA SER A 9 1.96 -9.05 6.25
C SER A 9 2.95 -7.91 6.15
N VAL A 10 3.44 -7.64 4.94
CA VAL A 10 4.39 -6.56 4.66
C VAL A 10 3.68 -5.41 3.97
N TRP A 11 3.81 -4.22 4.52
CA TRP A 11 3.28 -2.97 3.99
C TRP A 11 4.43 -2.04 3.65
N TRP A 12 4.66 -1.85 2.35
CA TRP A 12 5.78 -1.09 1.84
C TRP A 12 5.31 0.17 1.15
N ASP A 13 5.67 1.32 1.71
CA ASP A 13 5.52 2.61 1.06
C ASP A 13 6.64 2.84 0.03
N VAL A 14 6.30 2.70 -1.26
CA VAL A 14 7.27 2.86 -2.35
C VAL A 14 7.71 4.29 -2.55
N ASN A 15 6.94 5.29 -2.06
CA ASN A 15 7.30 6.69 -2.22
C ASN A 15 8.43 7.09 -1.26
N SER A 16 8.43 6.57 -0.04
CA SER A 16 9.53 6.80 0.92
C SER A 16 10.71 5.85 0.70
N SER A 17 10.46 4.64 0.21
CA SER A 17 11.47 3.59 0.00
C SER A 17 11.44 3.06 -1.43
N PRO A 18 11.81 3.87 -2.44
CA PRO A 18 11.70 3.48 -3.85
C PRO A 18 12.69 2.38 -4.23
N VAL A 19 12.40 1.66 -5.32
CA VAL A 19 13.39 0.79 -5.96
C VAL A 19 14.50 1.69 -6.53
N PRO A 20 15.79 1.48 -6.18
CA PRO A 20 16.88 2.27 -6.70
C PRO A 20 17.04 2.13 -8.21
N ASP A 21 17.54 3.17 -8.86
CA ASP A 21 17.83 3.15 -10.29
C ASP A 21 18.83 2.03 -10.64
N GLY A 22 18.51 1.25 -11.68
CA GLY A 22 19.31 0.10 -12.11
C GLY A 22 19.19 -1.15 -11.24
N TYR A 23 18.44 -1.11 -10.13
CA TYR A 23 18.16 -2.30 -9.31
C TYR A 23 17.07 -3.16 -9.95
N ASP A 24 17.25 -4.48 -9.95
CA ASP A 24 16.21 -5.41 -10.43
C ASP A 24 15.05 -5.47 -9.43
N ALA A 25 13.93 -4.82 -9.79
CA ALA A 25 12.74 -4.77 -8.96
C ALA A 25 12.16 -6.17 -8.65
N GLY A 26 12.43 -7.18 -9.47
CA GLY A 26 12.04 -8.57 -9.21
C GLY A 26 12.73 -9.20 -8.00
N LEU A 27 13.87 -8.63 -7.55
CA LEU A 27 14.59 -9.08 -6.37
C LEU A 27 14.05 -8.52 -5.06
N VAL A 28 13.18 -7.51 -5.10
CA VAL A 28 12.65 -6.86 -3.89
C VAL A 28 11.88 -7.85 -3.01
N GLY A 29 10.92 -8.57 -3.58
CA GLY A 29 10.12 -9.57 -2.86
C GLY A 29 10.98 -10.66 -2.20
N PRO A 30 11.90 -11.31 -2.95
CA PRO A 30 12.90 -12.22 -2.42
C PRO A 30 13.73 -11.66 -1.26
N CYS A 31 14.23 -10.41 -1.38
CA CYS A 31 15.05 -9.79 -0.35
C CYS A 31 14.28 -9.52 0.95
N ILE A 32 13.03 -9.07 0.83
CA ILE A 32 12.14 -8.89 1.99
C ILE A 32 11.88 -10.23 2.69
N LYS A 33 11.55 -11.28 1.92
CA LYS A 33 11.31 -12.62 2.47
C LYS A 33 12.54 -13.18 3.17
N LYS A 34 13.73 -13.03 2.57
CA LYS A 34 15.00 -13.43 3.18
C LYS A 34 15.23 -12.72 4.52
N MET A 35 15.04 -11.40 4.56
CA MET A 35 15.19 -10.65 5.80
C MET A 35 14.22 -11.11 6.90
N LEU A 36 12.96 -11.40 6.55
CA LEU A 36 11.99 -11.93 7.50
C LEU A 36 12.44 -13.29 8.08
N VAL A 37 12.96 -14.17 7.23
CA VAL A 37 13.53 -15.46 7.66
C VAL A 37 14.74 -15.25 8.58
N ASP A 38 15.65 -14.34 8.24
CA ASP A 38 16.82 -13.99 9.07
C ASP A 38 16.42 -13.43 10.45
N LEU A 39 15.23 -12.82 10.54
CA LEU A 39 14.62 -12.33 11.78
C LEU A 39 13.79 -13.41 12.51
N GLY A 40 13.68 -14.62 11.98
CA GLY A 40 12.94 -15.74 12.58
C GLY A 40 11.47 -15.85 12.16
N HIS A 41 11.00 -15.06 11.18
CA HIS A 41 9.64 -15.11 10.66
C HIS A 41 9.56 -16.01 9.42
N ILE A 42 9.22 -17.28 9.63
CA ILE A 42 9.30 -18.35 8.60
C ILE A 42 7.91 -18.71 8.01
N GLY A 43 6.83 -18.12 8.54
CA GLY A 43 5.46 -18.39 8.09
C GLY A 43 5.08 -17.76 6.73
N PRO A 44 3.82 -17.89 6.31
CA PRO A 44 3.32 -17.31 5.06
C PRO A 44 3.52 -15.78 5.02
N VAL A 45 4.05 -15.25 3.91
CA VAL A 45 4.34 -13.83 3.74
C VAL A 45 3.53 -13.24 2.58
N THR A 46 2.71 -12.24 2.86
CA THR A 46 2.03 -11.42 1.85
C THR A 46 2.69 -10.04 1.79
N ILE A 47 3.13 -9.63 0.60
CA ILE A 47 3.80 -8.32 0.41
C ILE A 47 2.89 -7.40 -0.38
N THR A 48 2.58 -6.24 0.20
CA THR A 48 1.81 -5.17 -0.43
C THR A 48 2.67 -3.91 -0.57
N ALA A 49 2.91 -3.50 -1.81
CA ALA A 49 3.49 -2.21 -2.16
C ALA A 49 2.37 -1.18 -2.30
N THR A 50 2.48 -0.06 -1.58
CA THR A 50 1.54 1.06 -1.61
C THR A 50 2.26 2.33 -2.01
N GLY A 51 1.62 3.15 -2.82
CA GLY A 51 2.13 4.48 -3.16
C GLY A 51 1.47 5.05 -4.40
N ASP A 52 2.05 6.13 -4.91
CA ASP A 52 1.76 6.66 -6.24
C ASP A 52 2.58 5.90 -7.29
N PHE A 53 1.90 5.13 -8.13
CA PHE A 53 2.52 4.36 -9.21
C PHE A 53 2.41 5.03 -10.58
N ARG A 54 1.88 6.26 -10.66
CA ARG A 54 1.81 6.99 -11.93
C ARG A 54 3.21 7.24 -12.47
N GLY A 55 3.39 7.00 -13.77
CA GLY A 55 4.69 7.13 -14.43
C GLY A 55 5.73 6.07 -14.03
N THR A 56 5.38 5.09 -13.19
CA THR A 56 6.27 3.96 -12.92
C THR A 56 6.45 3.16 -14.21
N PRO A 57 7.70 2.85 -14.65
CA PRO A 57 7.92 2.08 -15.86
C PRO A 57 7.25 0.70 -15.81
N GLU A 58 6.65 0.27 -16.91
CA GLU A 58 5.93 -1.01 -16.97
C GLU A 58 6.79 -2.21 -16.62
N HIS A 59 8.07 -2.19 -17.01
CA HIS A 59 9.00 -3.28 -16.69
C HIS A 59 9.23 -3.40 -15.17
N VAL A 60 9.23 -2.28 -14.42
CA VAL A 60 9.33 -2.28 -12.95
C VAL A 60 8.06 -2.87 -12.34
N LEU A 61 6.87 -2.42 -12.79
CA LEU A 61 5.59 -2.96 -12.33
C LEU A 61 5.45 -4.46 -12.62
N ARG A 62 5.91 -4.90 -13.80
CA ARG A 62 5.93 -6.31 -14.19
C ARG A 62 6.88 -7.12 -13.31
N ALA A 63 8.10 -6.63 -13.09
CA ALA A 63 9.07 -7.30 -12.23
C ALA A 63 8.56 -7.43 -10.78
N LEU A 64 8.03 -6.35 -10.21
CA LEU A 64 7.42 -6.36 -8.87
C LEU A 64 6.27 -7.37 -8.76
N SER A 65 5.27 -7.28 -9.65
CA SER A 65 4.12 -8.20 -9.63
C SER A 65 4.52 -9.66 -9.86
N SER A 66 5.49 -9.93 -10.75
CA SER A 66 6.00 -11.29 -11.00
C SER A 66 6.70 -11.92 -9.80
N SER A 67 7.22 -11.09 -8.88
CA SER A 67 7.81 -11.56 -7.61
C SER A 67 6.77 -11.87 -6.52
N GLY A 68 5.48 -11.72 -6.85
CA GLY A 68 4.36 -11.93 -5.95
C GLY A 68 4.01 -10.73 -5.06
N ILE A 69 4.46 -9.52 -5.43
CA ILE A 69 4.11 -8.29 -4.72
C ILE A 69 2.77 -7.76 -5.24
N ILE A 70 1.85 -7.50 -4.31
CA ILE A 70 0.57 -6.85 -4.59
C ILE A 70 0.80 -5.33 -4.67
N ILE A 71 0.41 -4.72 -5.78
CA ILE A 71 0.60 -3.29 -6.05
C ILE A 71 -0.72 -2.56 -5.79
N LYS A 72 -0.71 -1.57 -4.89
CA LYS A 72 -1.88 -0.76 -4.54
C LYS A 72 -1.59 0.74 -4.69
N ASN A 73 -2.18 1.37 -5.71
CA ASN A 73 -2.14 2.82 -5.84
C ASN A 73 -3.00 3.50 -4.77
N VAL A 74 -2.41 4.46 -4.06
CA VAL A 74 -3.04 5.24 -2.99
C VAL A 74 -2.87 6.74 -3.25
N GLY A 75 -3.78 7.57 -2.73
CA GLY A 75 -3.79 9.02 -3.02
C GLY A 75 -3.38 9.90 -1.86
N ASN A 76 -3.44 9.40 -0.62
CA ASN A 76 -3.07 10.16 0.58
C ASN A 76 -1.77 9.65 1.22
N GLY A 77 -0.95 8.93 0.45
CA GLY A 77 0.36 8.43 0.88
C GLY A 77 0.29 7.56 2.16
N PRO A 78 1.15 7.79 3.16
CA PRO A 78 1.28 6.94 4.35
C PRO A 78 0.00 6.80 5.20
N LYS A 79 -0.93 7.76 5.14
CA LYS A 79 -2.23 7.66 5.83
C LYS A 79 -3.09 6.53 5.27
N ASP A 80 -3.06 6.35 3.95
CA ASP A 80 -3.78 5.28 3.30
C ASP A 80 -3.13 3.93 3.69
N LEU A 81 -1.79 3.82 3.64
CA LEU A 81 -1.06 2.65 4.16
C LEU A 81 -1.53 2.30 5.58
N PHE A 82 -1.53 3.29 6.49
CA PHE A 82 -1.97 3.10 7.88
C PHE A 82 -3.42 2.58 7.95
N HIS A 83 -4.34 3.17 7.19
CA HIS A 83 -5.73 2.71 7.17
C HIS A 83 -5.87 1.27 6.65
N TYR A 84 -5.10 0.89 5.63
CA TYR A 84 -5.21 -0.44 5.03
C TYR A 84 -4.60 -1.56 5.87
N PHE A 85 -3.44 -1.35 6.50
CA PHE A 85 -2.92 -2.39 7.39
C PHE A 85 -3.82 -2.53 8.64
N LEU A 86 -4.39 -1.46 9.19
CA LEU A 86 -5.39 -1.57 10.27
C LEU A 86 -6.63 -2.36 9.85
N SER A 87 -7.07 -2.22 8.59
CA SER A 87 -8.16 -3.06 8.08
C SER A 87 -7.74 -4.53 8.00
N TRP A 88 -6.48 -4.80 7.62
CA TRP A 88 -5.95 -6.16 7.55
C TRP A 88 -5.87 -6.82 8.92
N THR A 89 -5.46 -6.11 9.98
CA THR A 89 -5.40 -6.67 11.34
C THR A 89 -6.78 -7.09 11.87
N ARG A 90 -7.86 -6.43 11.44
CA ARG A 90 -9.21 -6.86 11.82
C ARG A 90 -9.57 -8.25 11.27
N ASP A 91 -9.08 -8.55 10.07
CA ASP A 91 -9.40 -9.80 9.37
C ASP A 91 -8.35 -10.90 9.68
N ASN A 92 -7.27 -10.55 10.39
CA ASN A 92 -6.11 -11.42 10.68
C ASN A 92 -5.69 -11.24 12.15
N PRO A 93 -6.41 -11.84 13.12
CA PRO A 93 -6.16 -11.65 14.54
C PRO A 93 -4.80 -12.23 14.97
N ALA A 94 -4.27 -11.72 16.09
CA ALA A 94 -3.02 -12.20 16.67
C ALA A 94 -3.06 -13.69 17.08
N PRO A 95 -1.92 -14.41 17.10
CA PRO A 95 -0.58 -13.94 16.79
C PRO A 95 -0.35 -13.73 15.28
N ALA A 96 0.20 -12.58 14.93
CA ALA A 96 0.54 -12.22 13.55
C ALA A 96 1.67 -11.20 13.53
N THR A 97 2.51 -11.28 12.49
CA THR A 97 3.61 -10.35 12.29
C THR A 97 3.25 -9.33 11.21
N VAL A 98 3.53 -8.06 11.46
CA VAL A 98 3.38 -6.98 10.49
C VAL A 98 4.72 -6.29 10.29
N MET A 99 5.21 -6.30 9.06
CA MET A 99 6.38 -5.53 8.66
C MET A 99 5.93 -4.24 7.98
N ILE A 100 6.44 -3.10 8.43
CA ILE A 100 6.11 -1.78 7.86
C ILE A 100 7.41 -1.15 7.36
N ILE A 101 7.46 -0.86 6.06
CA ILE A 101 8.58 -0.20 5.39
C ILE A 101 8.12 1.20 5.01
N ALA A 102 8.57 2.22 5.74
CA ALA A 102 8.08 3.60 5.57
C ALA A 102 9.10 4.64 6.07
N HIS A 103 8.78 5.92 5.88
CA HIS A 103 9.56 7.01 6.46
C HIS A 103 9.42 7.03 8.00
N TYR A 104 10.46 7.52 8.68
CA TYR A 104 10.49 7.60 10.14
C TYR A 104 9.30 8.38 10.72
N GLN A 105 8.94 9.50 10.09
CA GLN A 105 7.85 10.37 10.53
C GLN A 105 6.49 9.65 10.48
N ASP A 106 6.29 8.79 9.48
CA ASP A 106 5.06 8.02 9.35
C ASP A 106 4.99 6.94 10.44
N LEU A 107 6.09 6.21 10.65
CA LEU A 107 6.17 5.23 11.75
C LEU A 107 5.96 5.87 13.12
N ALA A 108 6.48 7.08 13.33
CA ALA A 108 6.26 7.86 14.54
C ALA A 108 4.79 8.30 14.68
N TYR A 109 4.14 8.70 13.60
CA TYR A 109 2.71 9.01 13.58
C TYR A 109 1.85 7.80 13.97
N MET A 110 2.25 6.60 13.53
CA MET A 110 1.52 5.35 13.77
C MET A 110 1.81 4.72 15.15
N ASP A 111 2.84 5.19 15.86
CA ASP A 111 3.45 4.46 16.98
C ASP A 111 2.47 4.09 18.10
N ARG A 112 1.56 4.99 18.48
CA ARG A 112 0.53 4.73 19.49
C ARG A 112 -0.34 3.52 19.13
N SER A 113 -0.75 3.41 17.86
CA SER A 113 -1.59 2.30 17.40
C SER A 113 -0.80 1.01 17.28
N LEU A 114 0.46 1.08 16.86
CA LEU A 114 1.36 -0.08 16.86
C LEU A 114 1.59 -0.61 18.28
N GLN A 115 1.78 0.27 19.27
CA GLN A 115 1.88 -0.11 20.68
C GLN A 115 0.59 -0.76 21.21
N SER A 116 -0.59 -0.28 20.78
CA SER A 116 -1.86 -0.90 21.14
C SER A 116 -1.97 -2.33 20.60
N LEU A 117 -1.70 -2.50 19.30
CA LEU A 117 -1.73 -3.81 18.66
C LEU A 117 -0.66 -4.76 19.21
N ASN A 118 0.50 -4.23 19.62
CA ASN A 118 1.52 -5.06 20.24
C ASN A 118 1.01 -5.69 21.57
N LYS A 119 0.24 -4.94 22.37
CA LYS A 119 -0.41 -5.48 23.57
C LYS A 119 -1.49 -6.52 23.26
N GLU A 120 -2.03 -6.50 22.05
CA GLU A 120 -2.99 -7.50 21.55
C GLU A 120 -2.30 -8.75 20.98
N GLY A 121 -0.96 -8.81 20.97
CA GLY A 121 -0.19 -9.98 20.55
C GLY A 121 0.40 -9.89 19.14
N TYR A 122 0.36 -8.72 18.49
CA TYR A 122 1.03 -8.51 17.20
C TYR A 122 2.53 -8.24 17.36
N THR A 123 3.32 -8.83 16.46
CA THR A 123 4.74 -8.52 16.33
C THR A 123 4.95 -7.49 15.21
N PHE A 124 5.75 -6.45 15.45
CA PHE A 124 6.03 -5.42 14.45
C PHE A 124 7.51 -5.38 14.06
N VAL A 125 7.77 -5.51 12.76
CA VAL A 125 9.09 -5.29 12.16
C VAL A 125 9.07 -3.92 11.45
N LYS A 126 9.79 -2.94 12.01
CA LYS A 126 9.86 -1.59 11.44
C LYS A 126 11.12 -1.46 10.58
N VAL A 127 10.95 -1.10 9.30
CA VAL A 127 12.05 -0.79 8.38
C VAL A 127 11.94 0.66 7.92
N TYR A 128 13.02 1.41 8.16
CA TYR A 128 13.06 2.83 7.84
C TYR A 128 13.58 3.07 6.43
N ALA A 129 13.06 4.09 5.75
CA ALA A 129 13.56 4.48 4.42
C ALA A 129 15.08 4.74 4.40
N HIS A 130 15.61 5.37 5.46
CA HIS A 130 17.02 5.76 5.57
C HIS A 130 17.57 5.40 6.96
N PRO A 131 18.90 5.21 7.10
CA PRO A 131 19.52 5.07 8.41
C PRO A 131 19.19 6.27 9.30
N ILE A 132 18.79 6.02 10.54
CA ILE A 132 18.51 7.08 11.50
C ILE A 132 19.84 7.49 12.13
N ALA A 133 20.44 8.57 11.63
CA ALA A 133 21.76 9.05 12.10
C ALA A 133 21.73 9.69 13.50
N THR A 134 20.56 10.02 14.06
CA THR A 134 20.43 10.91 15.24
C THR A 134 19.77 10.30 16.47
N CYS A 135 19.61 8.97 16.57
CA CYS A 135 19.23 8.37 17.84
C CYS A 135 20.45 8.30 18.77
N THR A 136 20.62 9.31 19.62
CA THR A 136 21.51 9.29 20.79
C THR A 136 21.04 8.32 21.89
N VAL A 137 19.95 7.59 21.66
CA VAL A 137 19.53 6.47 22.50
C VAL A 137 20.19 5.22 21.94
N SER A 138 21.15 4.68 22.69
CA SER A 138 21.76 3.37 22.46
C SER A 138 20.68 2.32 22.21
N GLY A 139 20.44 2.01 20.94
CA GLY A 139 19.55 0.97 20.44
C GLY A 139 20.17 0.37 19.17
N PRO A 140 19.88 -0.90 18.84
CA PRO A 140 20.53 -1.59 17.73
C PRO A 140 20.30 -0.82 16.42
N LEU A 141 21.32 -0.78 15.57
CA LEU A 141 21.27 -0.23 14.20
C LEU A 141 19.95 -0.68 13.55
N GLY A 142 18.99 0.25 13.44
CA GLY A 142 17.65 -0.05 12.96
C GLY A 142 17.66 -0.65 11.55
N LEU A 143 16.67 -1.47 11.22
CA LEU A 143 16.50 -1.97 9.87
C LEU A 143 16.17 -0.80 8.94
N TYR A 144 16.87 -0.68 7.82
CA TYR A 144 16.61 0.34 6.82
C TYR A 144 16.57 -0.24 5.41
N TRP A 145 15.93 0.46 4.49
CA TRP A 145 15.61 -0.02 3.15
C TRP A 145 16.84 -0.48 2.35
N GLY A 146 17.92 0.30 2.38
CA GLY A 146 19.19 -0.10 1.74
C GLY A 146 19.73 -1.44 2.24
N LYS A 147 19.55 -1.77 3.53
CA LYS A 147 19.94 -3.07 4.09
C LYS A 147 19.08 -4.21 3.53
N VAL A 148 17.78 -3.98 3.34
CA VAL A 148 16.87 -4.96 2.70
C VAL A 148 17.41 -5.35 1.33
N LEU A 149 17.74 -4.36 0.51
CA LEU A 149 18.20 -4.59 -0.86
C LEU A 149 19.63 -5.16 -0.92
N SER A 150 20.47 -4.88 0.07
CA SER A 150 21.85 -5.39 0.14
C SER A 150 21.96 -6.90 0.39
N GLY A 151 20.90 -7.55 0.90
CA GLY A 151 20.86 -9.00 1.10
C GLY A 151 20.97 -9.83 -0.19
N SER A 152 21.01 -9.17 -1.34
CA SER A 152 21.24 -9.70 -2.69
C SER A 152 22.72 -9.85 -3.07
N VAL A 153 23.65 -9.13 -2.43
CA VAL A 153 25.03 -8.93 -2.93
C VAL A 153 25.95 -10.14 -2.69
N ASP A 154 25.61 -11.04 -1.76
CA ASP A 154 26.42 -12.25 -1.48
C ASP A 154 26.19 -13.42 -2.46
N ASN A 155 25.36 -13.26 -3.50
CA ASN A 155 24.94 -14.37 -4.33
C ASN A 155 25.79 -14.55 -5.60
N LYS A 156 26.58 -15.64 -5.61
CA LYS A 156 27.12 -16.25 -6.84
C LYS A 156 25.98 -16.48 -7.86
N PRO A 157 26.26 -16.42 -9.18
CA PRO A 157 25.27 -16.63 -10.24
C PRO A 157 24.56 -17.99 -10.19
N GLU A 158 25.11 -18.97 -9.48
CA GLU A 158 24.51 -20.30 -9.25
C GLU A 158 23.29 -20.22 -8.31
N THR A 159 23.29 -19.33 -7.31
CA THR A 159 22.17 -19.15 -6.37
C THR A 159 20.95 -18.51 -7.04
N ARG A 160 21.16 -17.73 -8.11
CA ARG A 160 20.09 -17.14 -8.93
C ARG A 160 19.24 -18.23 -9.60
N ARG A 161 19.84 -19.33 -10.05
CA ARG A 161 19.10 -20.47 -10.60
C ARG A 161 18.44 -21.28 -9.50
N GLN A 162 19.13 -21.59 -8.40
CA GLN A 162 18.56 -22.42 -7.33
C GLN A 162 17.37 -21.73 -6.63
N PHE A 163 17.43 -20.42 -6.37
CA PHE A 163 16.33 -19.67 -5.73
C PHE A 163 15.10 -19.52 -6.65
N LEU A 164 15.30 -19.38 -7.96
CA LEU A 164 14.22 -19.37 -8.95
C LEU A 164 13.63 -20.77 -9.20
N LEU A 165 14.43 -21.83 -9.04
CA LEU A 165 14.01 -23.22 -9.30
C LEU A 165 13.30 -23.86 -8.09
N ASP A 166 13.69 -23.57 -6.84
CA ASP A 166 13.06 -24.15 -5.64
C ASP A 166 11.66 -23.59 -5.31
N LYS A 167 11.20 -22.54 -6.01
CA LYS A 167 9.89 -21.91 -5.79
C LYS A 167 8.89 -22.11 -6.92
N CYS A 168 9.23 -22.86 -7.98
CA CYS A 168 8.29 -23.27 -9.01
C CYS A 168 7.43 -24.50 -8.64
N SER A 169 7.58 -25.06 -7.43
CA SER A 169 6.88 -26.29 -7.01
C SER A 169 5.83 -26.11 -5.91
N GLU A 170 5.44 -24.89 -5.55
CA GLU A 170 4.29 -24.64 -4.67
C GLU A 170 3.24 -23.80 -5.41
N THR A 171 2.68 -24.38 -6.47
CA THR A 171 1.36 -23.98 -6.97
C THR A 171 0.30 -24.58 -6.06
N SER A 172 -0.11 -23.84 -5.03
CA SER A 172 -1.47 -24.02 -4.53
C SER A 172 -2.40 -23.43 -5.58
N GLU A 173 -2.91 -24.30 -6.44
CA GLU A 173 -3.98 -24.02 -7.38
C GLU A 173 -5.25 -23.63 -6.60
N THR A 174 -5.44 -22.34 -6.34
CA THR A 174 -6.76 -21.79 -6.01
C THR A 174 -7.10 -20.71 -7.04
N LYS A 175 -7.98 -21.11 -7.95
CA LYS A 175 -8.52 -20.30 -9.04
C LYS A 175 -9.44 -19.20 -8.48
N ASP A 176 -8.91 -18.10 -7.95
CA ASP A 176 -9.52 -16.74 -8.11
C ASP A 176 -8.70 -15.52 -7.58
N GLU A 177 -7.52 -15.68 -6.96
CA GLU A 177 -6.74 -14.53 -6.41
C GLU A 177 -5.82 -13.82 -7.44
N SER A 178 -6.19 -13.79 -8.72
CA SER A 178 -5.22 -13.45 -9.78
C SER A 178 -4.98 -11.95 -10.02
N ALA A 179 -5.52 -11.05 -9.19
CA ALA A 179 -5.35 -9.60 -9.35
C ALA A 179 -4.14 -9.09 -8.56
N CYS A 180 -3.12 -8.62 -9.26
CA CYS A 180 -1.89 -8.09 -8.66
C CYS A 180 -1.90 -6.56 -8.52
N PHE A 181 -2.86 -5.87 -9.15
CA PHE A 181 -2.90 -4.41 -9.22
C PHE A 181 -4.22 -3.87 -8.70
N PHE A 182 -4.15 -2.86 -7.84
CA PHE A 182 -5.31 -2.18 -7.28
C PHE A 182 -5.10 -0.68 -7.30
N CYS A 183 -6.17 0.08 -7.48
CA CYS A 183 -6.18 1.51 -7.17
C CYS A 183 -7.28 1.78 -6.17
N LEU A 184 -6.88 2.24 -4.98
CA LEU A 184 -7.78 2.34 -3.84
C LEU A 184 -8.61 3.63 -3.86
N LEU A 185 -8.17 4.63 -4.62
CA LEU A 185 -8.94 5.84 -4.88
C LEU A 185 -10.14 5.55 -5.80
N CYS A 186 -9.92 4.75 -6.83
CA CYS A 186 -10.93 4.44 -7.83
C CYS A 186 -11.68 3.13 -7.57
N TYR A 187 -11.25 2.35 -6.56
CA TYR A 187 -11.71 0.98 -6.30
C TYR A 187 -11.54 0.07 -7.53
N PHE A 188 -10.44 0.25 -8.25
CA PHE A 188 -10.06 -0.55 -9.41
C PHE A 188 -9.28 -1.79 -8.96
N SER A 189 -9.49 -2.91 -9.65
CA SER A 189 -8.65 -4.11 -9.58
C SER A 189 -8.33 -4.60 -10.99
N GLY A 190 -7.08 -4.99 -11.20
CA GLY A 190 -6.55 -5.41 -12.50
C GLY A 190 -5.56 -6.56 -12.35
N LYS A 191 -5.45 -7.34 -13.43
CA LYS A 191 -4.57 -8.53 -13.50
C LYS A 191 -3.33 -8.27 -14.36
N SER A 192 -3.32 -7.22 -15.17
CA SER A 192 -2.23 -6.90 -16.09
C SER A 192 -1.68 -5.50 -15.84
N VAL A 193 -0.40 -5.32 -16.18
CA VAL A 193 0.29 -4.02 -16.07
C VAL A 193 -0.39 -3.01 -16.98
N GLU A 194 -0.73 -3.41 -18.21
CA GLU A 194 -1.32 -2.55 -19.24
C GLU A 194 -2.68 -2.01 -18.81
N SER A 195 -3.53 -2.86 -18.23
CA SER A 195 -4.84 -2.44 -17.71
C SER A 195 -4.68 -1.47 -16.54
N PHE A 196 -3.67 -1.66 -15.70
CA PHE A 196 -3.41 -0.81 -14.55
C PHE A 196 -2.80 0.54 -14.97
N THR A 197 -1.83 0.57 -15.89
CA THR A 197 -1.22 1.80 -16.39
C THR A 197 -2.20 2.62 -17.21
N ALA A 198 -3.03 1.97 -18.04
CA ALA A 198 -4.14 2.63 -18.72
C ALA A 198 -5.13 3.24 -17.72
N HIS A 199 -5.45 2.53 -16.63
CA HIS A 199 -6.30 3.06 -15.57
C HIS A 199 -5.70 4.30 -14.89
N LEU A 200 -4.44 4.23 -14.46
CA LEU A 200 -3.76 5.35 -13.80
C LEU A 200 -3.59 6.58 -14.72
N SER A 201 -3.59 6.36 -16.04
CA SER A 201 -3.51 7.40 -17.05
C SER A 201 -4.87 7.97 -17.47
N SER A 202 -5.98 7.45 -16.94
CA SER A 202 -7.32 7.87 -17.37
C SER A 202 -7.74 9.20 -16.74
N GLU A 203 -8.59 9.94 -17.46
CA GLU A 203 -9.17 11.20 -16.96
C GLU A 203 -10.01 10.98 -15.69
N GLU A 204 -10.68 9.83 -15.57
CA GLU A 204 -11.43 9.49 -14.35
C GLU A 204 -10.53 9.36 -13.14
N HIS A 205 -9.35 8.73 -13.30
CA HIS A 205 -8.38 8.64 -12.22
C HIS A 205 -7.87 10.03 -11.81
N ALA A 206 -7.51 10.87 -12.79
CA ALA A 206 -7.08 12.24 -12.55
C ALA A 206 -8.15 13.09 -11.84
N GLN A 207 -9.44 12.88 -12.14
CA GLN A 207 -10.52 13.60 -11.48
C GLN A 207 -10.74 13.14 -10.03
N GLU A 208 -10.62 11.84 -9.74
CA GLU A 208 -10.74 11.32 -8.37
C GLU A 208 -9.57 11.81 -7.48
N GLU A 209 -8.37 11.98 -8.03
CA GLU A 209 -7.24 12.63 -7.35
C GLU A 209 -7.58 14.06 -6.93
N LEU A 210 -8.07 14.88 -7.87
CA LEU A 210 -8.47 16.26 -7.60
C LEU A 210 -9.58 16.37 -6.55
N ASP A 211 -10.56 15.47 -6.64
CA ASP A 211 -11.65 15.38 -5.67
C ASP A 211 -11.12 15.06 -4.26
N ASN A 212 -10.16 14.13 -4.13
CA ASN A 212 -9.58 13.79 -2.83
C ASN A 212 -8.74 14.93 -2.23
N VAL A 213 -7.94 15.63 -3.03
CA VAL A 213 -7.20 16.83 -2.59
C VAL A 213 -8.17 17.92 -2.12
N SER A 214 -9.30 18.10 -2.82
CA SER A 214 -10.27 19.14 -2.48
C SER A 214 -11.00 18.93 -1.14
N VAL A 215 -11.05 17.70 -0.63
CA VAL A 215 -11.63 17.37 0.68
C VAL A 215 -10.69 17.76 1.82
N GLY A 216 -9.38 17.88 1.55
CA GLY A 216 -8.37 18.34 2.51
C GLY A 216 -8.16 19.86 2.56
N LEU A 217 -8.76 20.63 1.65
CA LEU A 217 -8.55 22.08 1.57
C LEU A 217 -9.40 22.86 2.60
N PRO A 218 -8.83 23.90 3.24
CA PRO A 218 -9.58 24.83 4.07
C PRO A 218 -10.75 25.46 3.30
N LYS A 219 -11.87 25.74 3.99
CA LYS A 219 -13.00 26.46 3.40
C LYS A 219 -12.52 27.81 2.83
N GLY A 220 -12.78 28.03 1.54
CA GLY A 220 -12.38 29.24 0.80
C GLY A 220 -11.16 29.04 -0.12
N MET A 221 -10.52 27.88 -0.11
CA MET A 221 -9.38 27.55 -0.97
C MET A 221 -9.81 26.61 -2.10
N LYS A 222 -9.47 26.93 -3.35
CA LYS A 222 -9.75 26.11 -4.53
C LYS A 222 -8.50 25.88 -5.36
N ILE A 223 -8.41 24.74 -6.04
CA ILE A 223 -7.39 24.50 -7.06
C ILE A 223 -7.87 25.11 -8.39
N ILE A 224 -7.12 26.05 -8.94
CA ILE A 224 -7.36 26.66 -10.25
C ILE A 224 -6.08 26.48 -11.06
N ARG A 225 -6.17 25.78 -12.20
CA ARG A 225 -5.01 25.48 -13.07
C ARG A 225 -3.82 24.89 -12.29
N GLY A 226 -4.09 23.92 -11.41
CA GLY A 226 -3.07 23.22 -10.62
C GLY A 226 -2.48 24.02 -9.45
N ARG A 227 -2.92 25.25 -9.18
CA ARG A 227 -2.49 26.04 -8.00
C ARG A 227 -3.61 26.23 -7.01
N ALA A 228 -3.28 26.14 -5.73
CA ALA A 228 -4.21 26.47 -4.65
C ALA A 228 -4.35 27.99 -4.50
N VAL A 229 -5.56 28.50 -4.69
CA VAL A 229 -5.90 29.92 -4.68
C VAL A 229 -7.03 30.18 -3.68
N TRP A 230 -6.89 31.25 -2.90
CA TRP A 230 -7.96 31.76 -2.05
C TRP A 230 -9.02 32.46 -2.91
N VAL A 231 -10.24 31.96 -2.85
CA VAL A 231 -11.37 32.55 -3.56
C VAL A 231 -12.26 33.23 -2.52
N LYS A 232 -12.31 34.57 -2.53
CA LYS A 232 -13.24 35.34 -1.70
C LYS A 232 -14.67 34.89 -2.03
N GLU A 233 -15.37 34.30 -1.07
CA GLU A 233 -16.78 33.93 -1.26
C GLU A 233 -17.64 35.19 -1.22
N GLN A 234 -18.35 35.45 -2.31
CA GLN A 234 -19.48 36.38 -2.35
C GLN A 234 -20.58 35.86 -1.41
N PRO A 235 -21.30 36.72 -0.66
CA PRO A 235 -22.36 36.28 0.24
C PRO A 235 -23.44 35.52 -0.54
N LYS A 236 -23.59 34.23 -0.26
CA LYS A 236 -24.54 33.34 -0.94
C LYS A 236 -25.95 33.60 -0.43
N THR A 237 -26.90 33.73 -1.35
CA THR A 237 -28.33 33.82 -0.99
C THR A 237 -28.80 32.53 -0.31
N LEU A 238 -29.86 32.59 0.48
CA LEU A 238 -30.43 31.43 1.18
C LEU A 238 -30.78 30.28 0.20
N ALA A 239 -31.23 30.65 -1.01
CA ALA A 239 -31.54 29.73 -2.10
C ALA A 239 -30.31 29.00 -2.64
N ASP A 240 -29.18 29.69 -2.81
CA ASP A 240 -27.92 29.09 -3.27
C ASP A 240 -27.36 28.11 -2.24
N SER A 241 -27.48 28.46 -0.96
CA SER A 241 -27.04 27.62 0.16
C SER A 241 -27.87 26.33 0.24
N GLN A 242 -29.18 26.41 0.03
CA GLN A 242 -30.06 25.25 0.00
C GLN A 242 -29.83 24.38 -1.25
N LYS A 243 -29.61 24.98 -2.42
CA LYS A 243 -29.27 24.28 -3.66
C LYS A 243 -27.94 23.52 -3.52
N ALA A 244 -26.94 24.12 -2.88
CA ALA A 244 -25.65 23.49 -2.59
C ALA A 244 -25.78 22.32 -1.61
N LYS A 245 -26.56 22.47 -0.53
CA LYS A 245 -26.86 21.38 0.42
C LYS A 245 -27.57 20.21 -0.28
N ASN A 246 -28.51 20.49 -1.18
CA ASN A 246 -29.22 19.47 -1.94
C ASN A 246 -28.31 18.76 -2.95
N ARG A 247 -27.40 19.49 -3.61
CA ARG A 247 -26.41 18.91 -4.53
C ARG A 247 -25.42 18.00 -3.78
N LEU A 248 -24.95 18.42 -2.61
CA LEU A 248 -24.08 17.62 -1.76
C LEU A 248 -24.78 16.37 -1.22
N LYS A 249 -26.05 16.47 -0.81
CA LYS A 249 -26.87 15.30 -0.45
C LYS A 249 -27.03 14.32 -1.62
N LYS A 250 -27.22 14.83 -2.85
CA LYS A 250 -27.32 14.01 -4.07
C LYS A 250 -26.00 13.31 -4.41
N LEU A 251 -24.87 14.00 -4.28
CA LEU A 251 -23.53 13.43 -4.47
C LEU A 251 -23.20 12.37 -3.41
N LYS A 252 -23.49 12.64 -2.13
CA LYS A 252 -23.33 11.65 -1.05
C LYS A 252 -24.22 10.42 -1.26
N ARG A 253 -25.48 10.60 -1.73
CA ARG A 253 -26.36 9.48 -2.11
C ARG A 253 -25.81 8.69 -3.30
N LYS A 254 -25.30 9.35 -4.35
CA LYS A 254 -24.67 8.68 -5.49
C LYS A 254 -23.40 7.91 -5.08
N ARG A 255 -22.53 8.49 -4.26
CA ARG A 255 -21.35 7.80 -3.71
C ARG A 255 -21.75 6.61 -2.84
N LYS A 256 -22.77 6.75 -1.98
CA LYS A 256 -23.31 5.63 -1.18
C LYS A 256 -23.88 4.53 -2.07
N LEU A 257 -24.62 4.87 -3.13
CA LEU A 257 -25.17 3.92 -4.10
C LEU A 257 -24.07 3.19 -4.89
N LYS A 258 -23.04 3.89 -5.36
CA LYS A 258 -21.85 3.32 -6.01
C LYS A 258 -21.12 2.38 -5.05
N MET A 259 -20.84 2.82 -3.82
CA MET A 259 -20.27 1.96 -2.78
C MET A 259 -21.14 0.75 -2.43
N THR A 260 -22.47 0.87 -2.37
CA THR A 260 -23.36 -0.28 -2.08
C THR A 260 -23.51 -1.24 -3.26
N SER A 261 -23.47 -0.74 -4.50
CA SER A 261 -23.49 -1.57 -5.71
C SER A 261 -22.18 -2.37 -5.82
N THR A 262 -21.05 -1.73 -5.55
CA THR A 262 -19.73 -2.37 -5.57
C THR A 262 -19.49 -3.26 -4.35
N LYS A 263 -19.98 -2.90 -3.15
CA LYS A 263 -19.98 -3.79 -1.97
C LYS A 263 -20.92 -4.98 -2.13
N LYS A 264 -22.06 -4.85 -2.84
CA LYS A 264 -22.89 -6.00 -3.20
C LYS A 264 -22.18 -6.91 -4.19
N LYS A 265 -21.43 -6.38 -5.15
CA LYS A 265 -20.54 -7.20 -5.99
C LYS A 265 -19.49 -7.92 -5.13
N PHE A 266 -18.77 -7.21 -4.25
CA PHE A 266 -17.79 -7.80 -3.33
C PHE A 266 -18.40 -8.83 -2.35
N LYS A 267 -19.62 -8.61 -1.84
CA LYS A 267 -20.34 -9.57 -0.97
C LYS A 267 -20.96 -10.75 -1.72
N PHE A 268 -21.31 -10.59 -3.01
CA PHE A 268 -21.77 -11.70 -3.84
C PHE A 268 -20.63 -12.69 -4.10
N PHE A 269 -19.38 -12.21 -4.13
CA PHE A 269 -18.18 -13.05 -4.11
C PHE A 269 -17.84 -13.61 -2.71
N SER A 270 -18.39 -13.06 -1.62
CA SER A 270 -18.18 -13.58 -0.25
C SER A 270 -19.27 -14.56 0.21
N PHE A 271 -20.15 -15.01 -0.68
CA PHE A 271 -21.26 -15.93 -0.37
C PHE A 271 -21.38 -17.11 -1.36
N ILE A 272 -20.37 -17.32 -2.21
CA ILE A 272 -20.19 -18.57 -2.97
C ILE A 272 -18.92 -19.23 -2.45
N TRP A 273 -19.02 -19.79 -1.25
CA TRP A 273 -18.21 -20.89 -0.71
C TRP A 273 -19.11 -21.63 0.28
#